data_AF-A0A654TT23-F1
#
_entry.id   AF-A0A654TT23-F1
#
_cell.length_a   1.000
_cell.length_b   1.000
_cell.length_c   1.000
_cell.angle_alpha   90.00
_cell.angle_beta   90.00
_cell.angle_gamma   90.00
#
_symmetry.space_group_name_H-M   'P 1'
#
loop_
_entity.id
_entity.type
_entity.pdbx_description
1 polymer ?
#
loop_
_entity_poly.entity_id
_entity_poly.type
_entity_poly.pdbx_seq_one_letter_code
_entity_poly.pdbx_strand_id
1 'polypeptide(L)'
;MFNSGTGNVGFGNSGTANTGFGNAGNVNTGFWNGGSTNTGLANAGAGNTGFFDAGNYNFGSLNAGNINSSFGNSGDGNSGFLNAGDVNSGVGNAGDVNTGLGNSGNINTGGFNPGTLNTGFFSAMTQAGPNSGFFNAGTGNSGFGHNDPAGSGNSGIQNSGFGNSGYVNTSTTSMFGGNSGVLNTGYGNSGFYNAAVNNTGIFVTGVMSSGFFNFGTGNSGLLVSGNGLSGFFKNLFG
;
A
#
# COMPACT_ATOMS: atom_id res chain seq x y z
N MET A 1 50.60 -27.81 7.44
CA MET A 1 49.33 -27.08 7.39
C MET A 1 49.10 -26.68 5.93
N PHE A 2 47.98 -27.08 5.33
CA PHE A 2 47.74 -26.89 3.89
C PHE A 2 47.10 -25.53 3.60
N ASN A 3 47.85 -24.44 3.80
CA ASN A 3 47.40 -23.08 3.42
C ASN A 3 48.30 -22.53 2.31
N SER A 4 47.72 -21.76 1.39
CA SER A 4 48.41 -21.04 0.32
C SER A 4 48.27 -19.53 0.51
N GLY A 5 49.33 -18.77 0.26
CA GLY A 5 49.38 -17.33 0.55
C GLY A 5 49.77 -17.01 2.00
N THR A 6 49.36 -15.85 2.51
CA THR A 6 49.97 -15.19 3.68
C THR A 6 49.01 -15.00 4.86
N GLY A 7 49.49 -15.22 6.08
CA GLY A 7 48.73 -14.91 7.31
C GLY A 7 47.49 -15.78 7.58
N ASN A 8 47.29 -16.88 6.86
CA ASN A 8 46.11 -17.74 7.01
C ASN A 8 46.22 -18.67 8.23
N VAL A 9 45.17 -18.73 9.05
CA VAL A 9 45.05 -19.58 10.25
C VAL A 9 44.04 -20.70 10.00
N GLY A 10 44.39 -21.95 10.32
CA GLY A 10 43.56 -23.14 10.07
C GLY A 10 44.04 -23.97 8.88
N PHE A 11 43.11 -24.51 8.07
CA PHE A 11 43.41 -25.54 7.07
C PHE A 11 42.73 -25.29 5.72
N GLY A 12 43.43 -25.52 4.61
CA GLY A 12 42.85 -25.45 3.26
C GLY A 12 42.59 -24.02 2.77
N ASN A 13 43.08 -23.00 3.47
CA ASN A 13 42.82 -21.61 3.13
C ASN A 13 43.78 -21.11 2.03
N SER A 14 43.27 -20.34 1.07
CA SER A 14 44.03 -19.76 -0.04
C SER A 14 43.85 -18.24 -0.10
N GLY A 15 44.94 -17.48 -0.17
CA GLY A 15 44.94 -16.02 -0.22
C GLY A 15 45.52 -15.38 1.04
N THR A 16 44.88 -14.34 1.58
CA THR A 16 45.46 -13.51 2.66
C THR A 16 44.59 -13.44 3.91
N ALA A 17 45.19 -13.66 5.08
CA ALA A 17 44.59 -13.40 6.40
C ALA A 17 43.24 -14.10 6.68
N ASN A 18 42.98 -15.25 6.07
CA ASN A 18 41.75 -16.02 6.31
C ASN A 18 41.89 -16.89 7.58
N THR A 19 40.81 -17.04 8.34
CA THR A 19 40.74 -17.86 9.56
C THR A 19 39.68 -18.94 9.43
N GLY A 20 40.05 -20.21 9.60
CA GLY A 20 39.13 -21.35 9.59
C GLY A 20 39.49 -22.38 8.52
N PHE A 21 38.50 -22.83 7.73
CA PHE A 21 38.65 -23.99 6.83
C PHE A 21 38.22 -23.70 5.39
N GLY A 22 39.08 -23.99 4.42
CA GLY A 22 38.72 -24.00 3.00
C GLY A 22 38.32 -22.64 2.40
N ASN A 23 38.68 -21.53 3.03
CA ASN A 23 38.33 -20.18 2.55
C ASN A 23 39.27 -19.73 1.42
N ALA A 24 38.75 -18.98 0.45
CA ALA A 24 39.48 -18.47 -0.69
C ALA A 24 39.34 -16.94 -0.82
N GLY A 25 40.46 -16.22 -0.91
CA GLY A 25 40.52 -14.77 -1.03
C GLY A 25 41.07 -14.11 0.23
N ASN A 26 40.43 -13.07 0.75
CA ASN A 26 41.04 -12.17 1.75
C ASN A 26 40.19 -11.95 3.00
N VAL A 27 40.76 -12.10 4.20
CA VAL A 27 40.14 -11.72 5.48
C VAL A 27 38.80 -12.43 5.76
N ASN A 28 38.60 -13.65 5.24
CA ASN A 28 37.40 -14.43 5.51
C ASN A 28 37.53 -15.24 6.81
N THR A 29 36.43 -15.36 7.58
CA THR A 29 36.38 -16.11 8.84
C THR A 29 35.29 -17.19 8.81
N GLY A 30 35.67 -18.45 9.00
CA GLY A 30 34.76 -19.59 9.05
C GLY A 30 35.07 -20.66 8.00
N PHE A 31 34.07 -21.10 7.24
CA PHE A 31 34.14 -22.30 6.40
C PHE A 31 33.75 -22.03 4.94
N TRP A 32 34.62 -22.39 3.99
CA TRP A 32 34.34 -22.36 2.55
C TRP A 32 33.87 -21.00 1.98
N ASN A 33 34.24 -19.89 2.61
CA ASN A 33 33.89 -18.57 2.10
C ASN A 33 34.82 -18.18 0.94
N GLY A 34 34.26 -17.58 -0.12
CA GLY A 34 34.98 -17.10 -1.30
C GLY A 34 34.87 -15.58 -1.47
N GLY A 35 35.96 -14.91 -1.78
CA GLY A 35 36.01 -13.45 -1.96
C GLY A 35 36.65 -12.75 -0.76
N SER A 36 36.01 -11.74 -0.18
CA SER A 36 36.64 -10.93 0.87
C SER A 36 35.77 -10.59 2.07
N THR A 37 36.38 -10.59 3.26
CA THR A 37 35.78 -10.05 4.49
C THR A 37 34.49 -10.76 4.93
N ASN A 38 34.24 -11.98 4.44
CA ASN A 38 33.03 -12.74 4.76
C ASN A 38 33.19 -13.49 6.09
N THR A 39 32.12 -13.56 6.89
CA THR A 39 32.08 -14.30 8.15
C THR A 39 30.96 -15.34 8.13
N GLY A 40 31.26 -16.58 8.52
CA GLY A 40 30.28 -17.68 8.58
C GLY A 40 30.64 -18.81 7.62
N LEU A 41 29.68 -19.33 6.86
CA LEU A 41 29.88 -20.50 6.01
C LEU A 41 29.33 -20.36 4.59
N ALA A 42 30.14 -20.78 3.62
CA ALA A 42 29.82 -20.87 2.19
C ALA A 42 29.33 -19.55 1.55
N ASN A 43 29.77 -18.40 2.06
CA ASN A 43 29.43 -17.10 1.48
C ASN A 43 30.37 -16.75 0.31
N ALA A 44 29.84 -16.13 -0.75
CA ALA A 44 30.57 -15.73 -1.94
C ALA A 44 30.41 -14.23 -2.23
N GLY A 45 31.52 -13.52 -2.46
CA GLY A 45 31.54 -12.07 -2.70
C GLY A 45 32.20 -11.31 -1.56
N ALA A 46 31.65 -10.17 -1.12
CA ALA A 46 32.31 -9.32 -0.13
C ALA A 46 31.45 -8.89 1.07
N GLY A 47 32.01 -9.02 2.28
CA GLY A 47 31.41 -8.46 3.51
C GLY A 47 30.13 -9.15 4.00
N ASN A 48 29.83 -10.36 3.52
CA ASN A 48 28.66 -11.12 3.95
C ASN A 48 28.87 -11.73 5.34
N THR A 49 27.84 -11.73 6.18
CA THR A 49 27.87 -12.34 7.53
C THR A 49 26.70 -13.29 7.69
N GLY A 50 26.96 -14.59 7.67
CA GLY A 50 25.87 -15.57 7.62
C GLY A 50 26.21 -16.87 6.92
N PHE A 51 25.24 -17.40 6.18
CA PHE A 51 25.29 -18.74 5.59
C PHE A 51 24.77 -18.75 4.14
N PHE A 52 25.60 -19.22 3.21
CA PHE A 52 25.22 -19.39 1.80
C PHE A 52 24.77 -18.09 1.10
N ASP A 53 25.29 -16.93 1.51
CA ASP A 53 24.99 -15.65 0.88
C ASP A 53 25.90 -15.42 -0.35
N ALA A 54 25.34 -14.89 -1.45
CA ALA A 54 26.04 -14.60 -2.70
C ALA A 54 25.87 -13.12 -3.10
N GLY A 55 26.98 -12.41 -3.33
CA GLY A 55 26.99 -10.96 -3.58
C GLY A 55 27.64 -10.23 -2.42
N ASN A 56 27.15 -9.05 -2.01
CA ASN A 56 27.90 -8.20 -1.07
C ASN A 56 27.06 -7.63 0.08
N TYR A 57 27.67 -7.53 1.26
CA TYR A 57 27.09 -6.91 2.47
C TYR A 57 25.76 -7.53 2.93
N ASN A 58 25.54 -8.82 2.64
CA ASN A 58 24.37 -9.55 3.10
C ASN A 58 24.53 -10.00 4.57
N PHE A 59 23.44 -10.03 5.33
CA PHE A 59 23.42 -10.49 6.72
C PHE A 59 22.32 -11.53 6.97
N GLY A 60 22.69 -12.80 7.20
CA GLY A 60 21.74 -13.85 7.58
C GLY A 60 21.96 -15.16 6.83
N SER A 61 21.07 -15.55 5.91
CA SER A 61 21.26 -16.76 5.10
C SER A 61 20.57 -16.74 3.74
N LEU A 62 21.17 -17.42 2.78
CA LEU A 62 20.61 -17.69 1.44
C LEU A 62 20.24 -16.43 0.65
N ASN A 63 20.86 -15.28 0.93
CA ASN A 63 20.59 -14.05 0.20
C ASN A 63 21.44 -13.96 -1.08
N ALA A 64 20.86 -13.47 -2.17
CA ALA A 64 21.53 -13.25 -3.45
C ALA A 64 21.42 -11.77 -3.87
N GLY A 65 22.52 -11.14 -4.27
CA GLY A 65 22.58 -9.70 -4.54
C GLY A 65 23.23 -8.96 -3.37
N ASN A 66 22.82 -7.72 -3.09
CA ASN A 66 23.55 -6.84 -2.17
C ASN A 66 22.67 -6.28 -1.03
N ILE A 67 23.28 -6.07 0.14
CA ILE A 67 22.67 -5.34 1.28
C ILE A 67 21.34 -5.98 1.74
N ASN A 68 21.20 -7.30 1.58
CA ASN A 68 20.02 -8.04 2.04
C ASN A 68 20.17 -8.49 3.49
N SER A 69 19.06 -8.60 4.21
CA SER A 69 19.05 -9.00 5.61
C SER A 69 17.99 -10.05 5.95
N SER A 70 18.32 -10.91 6.90
CA SER A 70 17.57 -12.12 7.27
C SER A 70 17.68 -13.24 6.23
N PHE A 71 16.63 -13.67 5.53
CA PHE A 71 16.62 -15.00 4.90
C PHE A 71 16.08 -15.03 3.47
N GLY A 72 16.87 -15.59 2.55
CA GLY A 72 16.38 -16.03 1.24
C GLY A 72 15.94 -14.91 0.30
N ASN A 73 16.49 -13.71 0.45
CA ASN A 73 16.13 -12.57 -0.41
C ASN A 73 16.99 -12.54 -1.69
N SER A 74 16.46 -12.02 -2.79
CA SER A 74 17.14 -11.93 -4.09
C SER A 74 16.96 -10.54 -4.71
N GLY A 75 18.06 -9.85 -5.02
CA GLY A 75 18.05 -8.44 -5.44
C GLY A 75 18.81 -7.57 -4.44
N ASP A 76 18.52 -6.28 -4.38
CA ASP A 76 19.29 -5.34 -3.58
C ASP A 76 18.46 -4.64 -2.47
N GLY A 77 19.03 -4.59 -1.26
CA GLY A 77 18.50 -3.79 -0.14
C GLY A 77 17.26 -4.36 0.56
N ASN A 78 17.00 -5.67 0.47
CA ASN A 78 15.80 -6.27 1.07
C ASN A 78 15.97 -6.60 2.57
N SER A 79 14.87 -6.57 3.32
CA SER A 79 14.84 -7.04 4.71
C SER A 79 13.70 -8.02 4.98
N GLY A 80 14.01 -9.08 5.73
CA GLY A 80 13.06 -10.13 6.10
C GLY A 80 13.22 -11.39 5.26
N PHE A 81 12.12 -11.96 4.78
CA PHE A 81 12.06 -13.35 4.33
C PHE A 81 11.57 -13.45 2.89
N LEU A 82 12.34 -14.11 2.02
CA LEU A 82 11.90 -14.55 0.69
C LEU A 82 11.44 -13.40 -0.24
N ASN A 83 12.02 -12.20 -0.12
CA ASN A 83 11.71 -11.09 -1.02
C ASN A 83 12.55 -11.15 -2.30
N ALA A 84 11.99 -10.72 -3.44
CA ALA A 84 12.64 -10.76 -4.75
C ALA A 84 12.44 -9.45 -5.52
N GLY A 85 13.52 -8.81 -5.99
CA GLY A 85 13.52 -7.43 -6.45
C GLY A 85 14.17 -6.52 -5.41
N ASP A 86 13.94 -5.21 -5.48
CA ASP A 86 14.76 -4.25 -4.74
C ASP A 86 14.01 -3.49 -3.63
N VAL A 87 14.68 -3.22 -2.52
CA VAL A 87 14.21 -2.35 -1.41
C VAL A 87 12.89 -2.85 -0.76
N ASN A 88 12.67 -4.17 -0.73
CA ASN A 88 11.48 -4.74 -0.06
C ASN A 88 11.71 -4.98 1.43
N SER A 89 10.66 -4.88 2.24
CA SER A 89 10.69 -5.18 3.68
C SER A 89 9.49 -6.01 4.10
N GLY A 90 9.74 -7.21 4.65
CA GLY A 90 8.69 -8.11 5.12
C GLY A 90 8.86 -9.53 4.58
N VAL A 91 7.78 -10.13 4.07
CA VAL A 91 7.73 -11.55 3.71
C VAL A 91 7.17 -11.76 2.29
N GLY A 92 7.93 -12.43 1.44
CA GLY A 92 7.45 -12.96 0.16
C GLY A 92 7.07 -11.90 -0.87
N ASN A 93 7.60 -10.67 -0.78
CA ASN A 93 7.30 -9.62 -1.75
C ASN A 93 8.13 -9.83 -3.02
N ALA A 94 7.50 -9.65 -4.18
CA ALA A 94 8.15 -9.59 -5.48
C ALA A 94 8.00 -8.18 -6.09
N GLY A 95 8.96 -7.75 -6.91
CA GLY A 95 9.00 -6.37 -7.41
C GLY A 95 9.72 -5.44 -6.44
N ASP A 96 9.49 -4.14 -6.55
CA ASP A 96 10.35 -3.13 -5.93
C ASP A 96 9.61 -2.22 -4.94
N VAL A 97 10.30 -1.84 -3.87
CA VAL A 97 9.85 -0.87 -2.85
C VAL A 97 8.54 -1.31 -2.15
N ASN A 98 8.38 -2.61 -1.87
CA ASN A 98 7.21 -3.11 -1.14
C ASN A 98 7.46 -3.28 0.35
N THR A 99 6.45 -3.00 1.18
CA THR A 99 6.46 -3.28 2.62
C THR A 99 5.27 -4.17 3.02
N GLY A 100 5.53 -5.34 3.60
CA GLY A 100 4.52 -6.24 4.15
C GLY A 100 4.58 -7.66 3.58
N LEU A 101 3.45 -8.20 3.13
CA LEU A 101 3.28 -9.64 2.85
C LEU A 101 2.79 -9.92 1.41
N GLY A 102 3.60 -10.61 0.61
CA GLY A 102 3.13 -11.20 -0.65
C GLY A 102 2.67 -10.20 -1.70
N ASN A 103 3.18 -8.96 -1.70
CA ASN A 103 2.97 -8.02 -2.78
C ASN A 103 3.77 -8.48 -4.02
N SER A 104 3.29 -8.19 -5.23
CA SER A 104 3.98 -8.58 -6.48
C SER A 104 4.02 -7.50 -7.56
N GLY A 105 3.39 -6.34 -7.33
CA GLY A 105 3.68 -5.11 -8.04
C GLY A 105 4.70 -4.25 -7.27
N ASN A 106 4.77 -2.95 -7.57
CA ASN A 106 5.78 -2.06 -6.99
C ASN A 106 5.16 -1.00 -6.06
N ILE A 107 5.97 -0.45 -5.14
CA ILE A 107 5.60 0.68 -4.26
C ILE A 107 4.32 0.38 -3.46
N ASN A 108 4.20 -0.82 -2.90
CA ASN A 108 3.03 -1.22 -2.11
C ASN A 108 3.32 -1.29 -0.60
N THR A 109 2.32 -1.02 0.23
CA THR A 109 2.35 -1.25 1.68
C THR A 109 1.14 -2.09 2.09
N GLY A 110 1.33 -3.17 2.84
CA GLY A 110 0.26 -4.10 3.22
C GLY A 110 0.49 -5.47 2.59
N GLY A 111 -0.50 -6.07 1.93
CA GLY A 111 -0.28 -7.41 1.39
C GLY A 111 -1.19 -7.89 0.26
N PHE A 112 -0.66 -8.84 -0.51
CA PHE A 112 -1.30 -9.45 -1.67
C PHE A 112 -1.76 -8.42 -2.73
N ASN A 113 -0.95 -7.36 -2.94
CA ASN A 113 -1.18 -6.38 -3.99
C ASN A 113 -0.31 -6.72 -5.23
N PRO A 114 -0.89 -7.26 -6.33
CA PRO A 114 -0.18 -7.39 -7.60
C PRO A 114 -0.19 -6.11 -8.45
N GLY A 115 -0.98 -5.09 -8.07
CA GLY A 115 -0.90 -3.76 -8.67
C GLY A 115 0.24 -2.92 -8.08
N THR A 116 0.48 -1.74 -8.64
CA THR A 116 1.46 -0.75 -8.15
C THR A 116 0.80 0.41 -7.40
N LEU A 117 1.50 1.00 -6.42
CA LEU A 117 1.08 2.18 -5.62
C LEU A 117 -0.15 1.92 -4.71
N ASN A 118 -0.21 0.75 -4.08
CA ASN A 118 -1.30 0.39 -3.16
C ASN A 118 -0.89 0.48 -1.70
N THR A 119 -1.78 0.99 -0.85
CA THR A 119 -1.70 0.76 0.60
C THR A 119 -2.91 -0.07 1.05
N GLY A 120 -2.71 -1.10 1.85
CA GLY A 120 -3.76 -2.06 2.23
C GLY A 120 -3.63 -3.42 1.53
N PHE A 121 -4.75 -4.07 1.19
CA PHE A 121 -4.75 -5.48 0.82
C PHE A 121 -5.58 -5.82 -0.42
N PHE A 122 -5.12 -6.84 -1.14
CA PHE A 122 -5.81 -7.47 -2.28
C PHE A 122 -6.11 -6.50 -3.44
N SER A 123 -5.31 -5.45 -3.62
CA SER A 123 -5.47 -4.52 -4.72
C SER A 123 -4.68 -4.97 -5.96
N ALA A 124 -5.41 -5.46 -6.95
CA ALA A 124 -4.85 -5.88 -8.24
C ALA A 124 -4.70 -4.74 -9.26
N MET A 125 -5.12 -3.52 -8.91
CA MET A 125 -5.05 -2.35 -9.78
C MET A 125 -3.76 -1.56 -9.54
N THR A 126 -3.09 -1.14 -10.62
CA THR A 126 -2.09 -0.07 -10.54
C THR A 126 -2.81 1.26 -10.41
N GLN A 127 -2.57 1.96 -9.32
CA GLN A 127 -3.32 3.14 -8.96
C GLN A 127 -2.75 4.39 -9.60
N ALA A 128 -3.62 5.35 -9.93
CA ALA A 128 -3.20 6.70 -10.36
C ALA A 128 -2.60 7.51 -9.19
N GLY A 129 -2.89 7.12 -7.95
CA GLY A 129 -2.37 7.72 -6.73
C GLY A 129 -2.70 6.85 -5.51
N PRO A 130 -2.12 7.12 -4.35
CA PRO A 130 -2.20 6.22 -3.20
C PRO A 130 -3.64 6.05 -2.70
N ASN A 131 -4.09 4.80 -2.60
CA ASN A 131 -5.36 4.41 -1.97
C ASN A 131 -5.06 3.52 -0.74
N SER A 132 -5.92 3.56 0.27
CA SER A 132 -5.81 2.76 1.50
C SER A 132 -7.01 1.82 1.70
N GLY A 133 -6.79 0.63 2.27
CA GLY A 133 -7.86 -0.32 2.60
C GLY A 133 -8.00 -1.46 1.59
N PHE A 134 -9.22 -1.71 1.09
CA PHE A 134 -9.55 -2.90 0.29
C PHE A 134 -10.33 -2.53 -0.98
N PHE A 135 -9.91 -3.06 -2.13
CA PHE A 135 -10.64 -2.97 -3.41
C PHE A 135 -11.02 -1.54 -3.85
N ASN A 136 -10.15 -0.57 -3.60
CA ASN A 136 -10.33 0.81 -4.04
C ASN A 136 -9.62 1.05 -5.38
N ALA A 137 -10.26 1.77 -6.28
CA ALA A 137 -9.71 2.32 -7.53
C ALA A 137 -9.62 3.85 -7.39
N GLY A 138 -8.91 4.53 -8.29
CA GLY A 138 -8.82 6.00 -8.29
C GLY A 138 -7.65 6.55 -7.48
N THR A 139 -7.84 7.62 -6.70
CA THR A 139 -6.74 8.28 -5.93
C THR A 139 -7.20 8.84 -4.58
N GLY A 140 -6.44 8.61 -3.50
CA GLY A 140 -6.75 9.13 -2.17
C GLY A 140 -7.99 8.51 -1.53
N ASN A 141 -8.45 7.36 -2.03
CA ASN A 141 -9.63 6.66 -1.54
C ASN A 141 -9.27 5.75 -0.35
N SER A 142 -10.15 5.65 0.65
CA SER A 142 -9.91 4.94 1.91
C SER A 142 -11.12 4.11 2.36
N GLY A 143 -10.88 2.88 2.82
CA GLY A 143 -11.96 1.97 3.23
C GLY A 143 -12.20 0.86 2.21
N PHE A 144 -13.45 0.63 1.79
CA PHE A 144 -13.85 -0.57 1.07
C PHE A 144 -14.58 -0.31 -0.25
N GLY A 145 -14.05 -0.83 -1.36
CA GLY A 145 -14.82 -1.02 -2.60
C GLY A 145 -15.14 0.25 -3.38
N HIS A 146 -14.33 1.30 -3.29
CA HIS A 146 -14.45 2.51 -4.12
C HIS A 146 -14.08 2.21 -5.58
N ASN A 147 -14.96 1.55 -6.33
CA ASN A 147 -14.73 1.09 -7.70
C ASN A 147 -14.97 2.20 -8.75
N ASP A 148 -14.26 3.31 -8.61
CA ASP A 148 -14.29 4.43 -9.55
C ASP A 148 -12.85 4.90 -9.86
N PRO A 149 -12.28 4.53 -11.03
CA PRO A 149 -10.95 4.96 -11.44
C PRO A 149 -10.78 6.47 -11.63
N ALA A 150 -11.87 7.22 -11.82
CA ALA A 150 -11.86 8.69 -11.87
C ALA A 150 -12.18 9.32 -10.49
N GLY A 151 -12.59 8.51 -9.53
CA GLY A 151 -12.99 8.93 -8.19
C GLY A 151 -11.79 9.27 -7.31
N SER A 152 -11.97 10.28 -6.46
CA SER A 152 -10.88 10.77 -5.59
C SER A 152 -11.36 11.19 -4.21
N GLY A 153 -10.55 10.95 -3.18
CA GLY A 153 -10.78 11.43 -1.82
C GLY A 153 -12.00 10.82 -1.11
N ASN A 154 -12.46 9.65 -1.52
CA ASN A 154 -13.58 8.96 -0.90
C ASN A 154 -13.18 8.22 0.38
N SER A 155 -14.09 8.14 1.34
CA SER A 155 -13.90 7.39 2.60
C SER A 155 -15.13 6.56 2.97
N GLY A 156 -14.92 5.35 3.45
CA GLY A 156 -15.98 4.47 3.95
C GLY A 156 -16.21 3.26 3.06
N ILE A 157 -17.39 3.17 2.43
CA ILE A 157 -17.82 1.98 1.68
C ILE A 157 -18.48 2.41 0.36
N GLN A 158 -17.93 1.94 -0.77
CA GLN A 158 -18.57 1.96 -2.09
C GLN A 158 -19.08 3.32 -2.61
N ASN A 159 -18.53 4.43 -2.10
CA ASN A 159 -18.76 5.76 -2.68
C ASN A 159 -18.06 5.91 -4.05
N SER A 160 -18.59 6.78 -4.92
CA SER A 160 -18.06 7.12 -6.25
C SER A 160 -18.03 8.63 -6.51
N GLY A 161 -17.16 9.08 -7.41
CA GLY A 161 -16.88 10.49 -7.68
C GLY A 161 -15.91 11.12 -6.66
N PHE A 162 -16.12 12.39 -6.31
CA PHE A 162 -15.18 13.18 -5.51
C PHE A 162 -15.60 13.37 -4.04
N GLY A 163 -14.67 13.12 -3.12
CA GLY A 163 -14.66 13.62 -1.74
C GLY A 163 -15.73 13.04 -0.79
N ASN A 164 -16.42 11.97 -1.15
CA ASN A 164 -17.58 11.50 -0.36
C ASN A 164 -17.17 10.72 0.90
N SER A 165 -18.01 10.76 1.94
CA SER A 165 -17.84 9.98 3.17
C SER A 165 -19.08 9.14 3.51
N GLY A 166 -18.88 7.91 3.97
CA GLY A 166 -19.95 7.01 4.39
C GLY A 166 -20.24 5.89 3.38
N TYR A 167 -21.51 5.60 3.09
CA TYR A 167 -21.95 4.41 2.34
C TYR A 167 -22.68 4.76 1.02
N VAL A 168 -22.12 4.31 -0.11
CA VAL A 168 -22.75 4.33 -1.46
C VAL A 168 -23.26 5.73 -1.87
N ASN A 169 -22.50 6.77 -1.55
CA ASN A 169 -22.74 8.11 -2.05
C ASN A 169 -22.10 8.31 -3.43
N THR A 170 -22.75 9.06 -4.31
CA THR A 170 -22.31 9.34 -5.68
C THR A 170 -22.15 10.84 -5.87
N SER A 171 -20.91 11.30 -6.08
CA SER A 171 -20.71 12.70 -6.49
C SER A 171 -20.89 12.85 -7.99
N THR A 172 -21.75 13.80 -8.40
CA THR A 172 -21.98 14.09 -9.83
C THR A 172 -21.00 15.13 -10.40
N THR A 173 -20.01 15.58 -9.62
CA THR A 173 -18.96 16.50 -10.10
C THR A 173 -17.57 15.98 -9.72
N SER A 174 -16.57 16.34 -10.52
CA SER A 174 -15.18 15.92 -10.35
C SER A 174 -14.33 16.89 -9.52
N MET A 175 -14.88 18.04 -9.11
CA MET A 175 -14.13 19.13 -8.44
C MET A 175 -14.81 19.67 -7.19
N PHE A 176 -16.15 19.56 -7.11
CA PHE A 176 -16.96 20.07 -6.01
C PHE A 176 -17.84 18.91 -5.54
N GLY A 177 -17.30 18.07 -4.66
CA GLY A 177 -17.95 16.85 -4.17
C GLY A 177 -18.37 16.95 -2.70
N GLY A 178 -18.15 15.90 -1.91
CA GLY A 178 -18.31 15.96 -0.46
C GLY A 178 -19.63 15.45 0.12
N ASN A 179 -20.34 14.55 -0.57
CA ASN A 179 -21.55 13.97 0.04
C ASN A 179 -21.18 13.11 1.26
N SER A 180 -21.91 13.27 2.36
CA SER A 180 -21.61 12.62 3.64
C SER A 180 -22.83 11.88 4.19
N GLY A 181 -22.68 10.58 4.50
CA GLY A 181 -23.76 9.75 5.02
C GLY A 181 -24.05 8.56 4.10
N VAL A 182 -25.30 8.38 3.69
CA VAL A 182 -25.77 7.15 3.02
C VAL A 182 -26.57 7.47 1.76
N LEU A 183 -26.22 6.86 0.62
CA LEU A 183 -26.99 6.88 -0.63
C LEU A 183 -27.29 8.28 -1.20
N ASN A 184 -26.51 9.30 -0.85
CA ASN A 184 -26.69 10.65 -1.40
C ASN A 184 -26.11 10.75 -2.82
N THR A 185 -26.79 11.48 -3.71
CA THR A 185 -26.36 11.69 -5.11
C THR A 185 -26.31 13.18 -5.44
N GLY A 186 -25.18 13.69 -5.94
CA GLY A 186 -25.04 15.11 -6.31
C GLY A 186 -23.79 15.73 -5.73
N TYR A 187 -23.88 16.88 -5.05
CA TYR A 187 -22.75 17.39 -4.27
C TYR A 187 -23.16 18.14 -2.99
N GLY A 188 -22.26 18.14 -1.99
CA GLY A 188 -22.44 18.82 -0.71
C GLY A 188 -23.59 18.31 0.15
N ASN A 189 -24.17 17.14 -0.15
CA ASN A 189 -25.32 16.63 0.60
C ASN A 189 -24.88 15.90 1.89
N SER A 190 -25.65 16.02 2.97
CA SER A 190 -25.41 15.37 4.27
C SER A 190 -26.64 14.60 4.74
N GLY A 191 -26.48 13.33 5.13
CA GLY A 191 -27.55 12.49 5.68
C GLY A 191 -27.88 11.29 4.78
N PHE A 192 -29.15 11.03 4.52
CA PHE A 192 -29.63 9.78 3.91
C PHE A 192 -30.46 10.02 2.64
N TYR A 193 -30.05 9.45 1.51
CA TYR A 193 -30.83 9.41 0.27
C TYR A 193 -31.21 10.81 -0.28
N ASN A 194 -30.33 11.80 -0.11
CA ASN A 194 -30.56 13.14 -0.66
C ASN A 194 -30.03 13.25 -2.10
N ALA A 195 -30.69 14.05 -2.93
CA ALA A 195 -30.35 14.28 -4.33
C ALA A 195 -30.09 15.77 -4.64
N ALA A 196 -29.27 16.03 -5.65
CA ALA A 196 -28.86 17.36 -6.12
C ALA A 196 -27.88 18.08 -5.17
N VAL A 197 -28.17 19.29 -4.66
CA VAL A 197 -27.12 20.23 -4.22
C VAL A 197 -27.28 20.73 -2.78
N ASN A 198 -26.22 20.56 -1.97
CA ASN A 198 -26.07 21.16 -0.64
C ASN A 198 -27.24 20.88 0.31
N ASN A 199 -27.84 19.68 0.24
CA ASN A 199 -29.00 19.34 1.08
C ASN A 199 -28.61 18.60 2.36
N THR A 200 -29.32 18.85 3.47
CA THR A 200 -29.05 18.18 4.75
C THR A 200 -30.28 17.50 5.34
N GLY A 201 -30.29 16.17 5.40
CA GLY A 201 -31.33 15.40 6.07
C GLY A 201 -31.63 14.05 5.43
N ILE A 202 -32.91 13.70 5.25
CA ILE A 202 -33.34 12.38 4.75
C ILE A 202 -34.32 12.53 3.58
N PHE A 203 -34.09 11.86 2.45
CA PHE A 203 -34.93 11.93 1.23
C PHE A 203 -35.19 13.37 0.73
N VAL A 204 -34.20 14.26 0.79
CA VAL A 204 -34.30 15.63 0.27
C VAL A 204 -33.83 15.70 -1.18
N THR A 205 -34.62 16.25 -2.09
CA THR A 205 -34.21 16.49 -3.49
C THR A 205 -34.35 17.96 -3.85
N GLY A 206 -33.24 18.68 -3.93
CA GLY A 206 -33.31 20.14 -4.02
C GLY A 206 -31.98 20.87 -4.10
N VAL A 207 -32.03 22.18 -3.84
CA VAL A 207 -30.86 23.05 -3.73
C VAL A 207 -30.89 23.76 -2.39
N MET A 208 -29.87 23.58 -1.55
CA MET A 208 -29.75 24.22 -0.24
C MET A 208 -30.95 23.96 0.69
N SER A 209 -31.54 22.75 0.61
CA SER A 209 -32.73 22.37 1.38
C SER A 209 -32.39 21.38 2.51
N SER A 210 -33.18 21.36 3.57
CA SER A 210 -32.92 20.54 4.75
C SER A 210 -34.16 19.86 5.32
N GLY A 211 -33.97 18.84 6.15
CA GLY A 211 -35.04 18.13 6.85
C GLY A 211 -35.36 16.75 6.25
N PHE A 212 -36.62 16.41 6.08
CA PHE A 212 -37.05 15.06 5.71
C PHE A 212 -38.02 15.12 4.53
N PHE A 213 -37.85 14.34 3.47
CA PHE A 213 -38.76 14.30 2.30
C PHE A 213 -39.00 15.68 1.64
N ASN A 214 -37.97 16.52 1.51
CA ASN A 214 -38.13 17.93 1.11
C ASN A 214 -37.77 18.18 -0.38
N PHE A 215 -38.50 19.07 -1.06
CA PHE A 215 -38.39 19.31 -2.50
C PHE A 215 -38.29 20.81 -2.84
N GLY A 216 -37.29 21.22 -3.63
CA GLY A 216 -37.13 22.60 -4.12
C GLY A 216 -35.90 23.35 -3.59
N THR A 217 -35.91 24.68 -3.63
CA THR A 217 -34.75 25.52 -3.27
C THR A 217 -34.93 26.23 -1.93
N GLY A 218 -33.96 26.09 -1.02
CA GLY A 218 -33.90 26.86 0.23
C GLY A 218 -34.95 26.48 1.28
N ASN A 219 -35.40 25.23 1.30
CA ASN A 219 -36.46 24.77 2.21
C ASN A 219 -35.90 24.13 3.48
N SER A 220 -36.70 24.05 4.55
CA SER A 220 -36.33 23.33 5.77
C SER A 220 -37.44 22.43 6.32
N GLY A 221 -37.06 21.32 6.96
CA GLY A 221 -37.93 20.42 7.73
C GLY A 221 -38.65 19.30 6.94
N LEU A 222 -39.70 18.74 7.56
CA LEU A 222 -40.40 17.53 7.11
C LEU A 222 -41.47 17.83 6.04
N LEU A 223 -41.22 17.42 4.80
CA LEU A 223 -42.13 17.33 3.66
C LEU A 223 -42.83 18.66 3.30
N VAL A 224 -42.07 19.52 2.62
CA VAL A 224 -42.43 20.87 2.15
C VAL A 224 -42.01 21.03 0.68
N SER A 225 -42.69 21.88 -0.09
CA SER A 225 -42.60 21.93 -1.57
C SER A 225 -42.41 23.35 -2.13
N GLY A 226 -41.31 23.59 -2.86
CA GLY A 226 -41.08 24.87 -3.54
C GLY A 226 -40.55 25.98 -2.63
N ASN A 227 -40.04 27.06 -3.21
CA ASN A 227 -38.89 27.78 -2.67
C ASN A 227 -39.12 28.59 -1.37
N GLY A 228 -38.13 28.52 -0.46
CA GLY A 228 -38.00 29.38 0.72
C GLY A 228 -38.91 29.03 1.91
N LEU A 229 -39.44 27.81 1.97
CA LEU A 229 -40.44 27.40 2.95
C LEU A 229 -39.85 26.68 4.17
N SER A 230 -40.53 26.81 5.32
CA SER A 230 -40.15 26.18 6.59
C SER A 230 -41.11 25.05 7.02
N GLY A 231 -40.58 24.15 7.85
CA GLY A 231 -40.97 22.75 7.93
C GLY A 231 -42.22 22.34 8.68
N PHE A 232 -42.44 21.01 8.66
CA PHE A 232 -43.50 20.27 9.35
C PHE A 232 -44.83 20.34 8.59
N PHE A 233 -44.83 19.85 7.35
CA PHE A 233 -45.86 20.06 6.33
C PHE A 233 -45.86 21.52 5.79
N LYS A 234 -46.16 21.81 4.52
CA LYS A 234 -46.62 20.97 3.38
C LYS A 234 -46.23 21.63 2.03
N ASN A 235 -46.62 21.21 0.81
CA ASN A 235 -47.98 20.94 0.31
C ASN A 235 -48.05 19.76 -0.67
N LEU A 236 -47.58 18.59 -0.22
CA LEU A 236 -48.19 17.28 -0.54
C LEU A 236 -48.52 17.04 -2.03
N PHE A 237 -47.49 16.81 -2.84
CA PHE A 237 -47.59 16.47 -4.27
C PHE A 237 -47.98 17.61 -5.24
N GLY A 238 -47.81 18.88 -4.84
CA GLY A 238 -47.84 20.06 -5.72
C GLY A 238 -46.47 20.44 -6.27
#